data_AF-A0A924MTP1-F1
#
_entry.id   AF-A0A924MTP1-F1
#
_cell.length_a   1.000
_cell.length_b   1.000
_cell.length_c   1.000
_cell.angle_alpha   90.00
_cell.angle_beta   90.00
_cell.angle_gamma   90.00
#
_symmetry.space_group_name_H-M   'P 1'
#
loop_
_entity.id
_entity.type
_entity.pdbx_description
1 polymer ?
#
loop_
_entity_poly.entity_id
_entity_poly.type
_entity_poly.pdbx_seq_one_letter_code
_entity_poly.pdbx_strand_id
1 'polypeptide(L)'
;MDIGEACAIVCRWDNLFSTGRTAPVQPRQLALAVAELKRYLEERQDGMPIPELALADHLLLTPEGVRGVMQFVARAEAIEYAARRGGG
;
A
#
# COMPACT_ATOMS: atom_id res chain seq x y z
N MET A 1 9.06 -9.31 5.23
CA MET A 1 7.65 -9.12 4.89
C MET A 1 7.58 -9.16 3.38
N ASP A 2 6.67 -9.94 2.81
CA ASP A 2 6.46 -9.95 1.35
C ASP A 2 5.39 -8.92 0.92
N ILE A 3 5.22 -8.74 -0.41
CA ILE A 3 4.26 -7.79 -0.97
C ILE A 3 2.81 -8.11 -0.59
N GLY A 4 2.47 -9.40 -0.46
CA GLY A 4 1.13 -9.86 -0.08
C GLY A 4 0.81 -9.53 1.38
N GLU A 5 1.78 -9.72 2.28
CA GLU A 5 1.68 -9.30 3.68
C GLU A 5 1.56 -7.79 3.81
N ALA A 6 2.32 -7.01 3.03
CA ALA A 6 2.22 -5.56 3.00
C ALA A 6 0.83 -5.08 2.55
N CYS A 7 0.30 -5.63 1.45
CA CYS A 7 -1.07 -5.35 0.99
C CYS A 7 -2.11 -5.68 2.07
N ALA A 8 -1.99 -6.84 2.71
CA ALA A 8 -2.93 -7.27 3.76
C ALA A 8 -2.93 -6.31 4.97
N ILE A 9 -1.77 -5.77 5.35
CA ILE A 9 -1.67 -4.76 6.41
C ILE A 9 -2.41 -3.47 6.00
N VAL A 10 -2.15 -2.93 4.80
CA VAL A 10 -2.81 -1.71 4.33
C VAL A 10 -4.33 -1.88 4.25
N CYS A 11 -4.82 -2.96 3.62
CA CYS A 11 -6.26 -3.23 3.50
C CYS A 11 -6.94 -3.37 4.87
N ARG A 12 -6.24 -3.91 5.87
CA ARG A 12 -6.72 -3.96 7.24
C ARG A 12 -6.86 -2.56 7.84
N TRP A 13 -5.90 -1.67 7.61
CA TRP A 13 -5.97 -0.28 8.08
C TRP A 13 -7.12 0.50 7.44
N ASP A 14 -7.33 0.37 6.13
CA ASP A 14 -8.47 0.98 5.44
C ASP A 14 -9.80 0.54 6.07
N ASN A 15 -9.95 -0.75 6.34
CA ASN A 15 -11.11 -1.28 7.05
C ASN A 15 -11.28 -0.68 8.45
N LEU A 16 -10.21 -0.45 9.21
CA LEU A 16 -10.31 0.14 10.55
C LEU A 16 -10.80 1.59 10.51
N PHE A 17 -10.24 2.39 9.61
CA PHE A 17 -10.62 3.79 9.46
C PHE A 17 -12.02 3.96 8.84
N SER A 18 -12.43 3.07 7.93
CA SER A 18 -13.77 3.12 7.33
C SER A 18 -14.87 2.61 8.25
N THR A 19 -14.57 1.63 9.11
CA THR A 19 -15.57 1.01 10.02
C THR A 19 -15.48 1.49 11.47
N GLY A 20 -14.60 2.47 11.78
CA GLY A 20 -14.44 3.05 13.11
C GLY A 20 -13.98 2.04 14.18
N ARG A 21 -13.32 0.96 13.78
CA ARG A 21 -12.90 -0.11 14.70
C ARG A 21 -11.70 0.33 15.55
N THR A 22 -11.72 -0.04 16.84
CA THR A 22 -10.79 0.43 17.88
C THR A 22 -9.55 -0.47 18.10
N ALA A 23 -9.20 -1.34 17.14
CA ALA A 23 -8.01 -2.19 17.31
C ALA A 23 -6.73 -1.35 17.13
N PRO A 24 -5.71 -1.52 17.98
CA PRO A 24 -4.46 -0.80 17.84
C PRO A 24 -3.70 -1.40 16.66
N VAL A 25 -3.60 -0.65 15.56
CA VAL A 25 -2.59 -0.93 14.55
C VAL A 25 -1.45 0.05 14.72
N GLN A 26 -0.23 -0.46 14.65
CA GLN A 26 0.97 0.30 14.95
C GLN A 26 1.34 1.14 13.72
N PRO A 27 1.42 2.48 13.82
CA PRO A 27 1.78 3.36 12.69
C PRO A 27 3.03 2.90 11.93
N ARG A 28 4.00 2.35 12.67
CA ARG A 28 5.24 1.78 12.13
C ARG A 28 5.00 0.62 11.15
N GLN A 29 4.02 -0.23 11.39
CA GLN A 29 3.70 -1.35 10.49
C GLN A 29 3.15 -0.85 9.16
N LEU A 30 2.33 0.20 9.19
CA LEU A 30 1.83 0.84 7.97
C LEU A 30 2.97 1.47 7.16
N ALA A 31 3.85 2.23 7.82
CA ALA A 31 4.99 2.86 7.17
C ALA A 31 5.89 1.83 6.48
N LEU A 32 6.16 0.69 7.13
CA LEU A 32 6.94 -0.40 6.54
C LEU A 32 6.21 -1.07 5.36
N ALA A 33 4.92 -1.33 5.48
CA ALA A 33 4.12 -1.91 4.40
C ALA A 33 4.07 -0.98 3.18
N VAL A 34 3.91 0.33 3.39
CA VAL A 34 3.93 1.34 2.33
C VAL A 34 5.29 1.40 1.64
N ALA A 35 6.38 1.37 2.40
CA ALA A 35 7.73 1.37 1.83
C ALA A 35 7.98 0.13 0.94
N GLU A 36 7.54 -1.05 1.38
CA GLU A 36 7.69 -2.28 0.60
C GLU A 36 6.84 -2.27 -0.68
N LEU A 37 5.61 -1.76 -0.61
CA LEU A 37 4.74 -1.57 -1.78
C LEU A 37 5.37 -0.61 -2.81
N LYS A 38 5.96 0.48 -2.35
CA LYS A 38 6.68 1.43 -3.21
C LYS A 38 7.84 0.76 -3.92
N ARG A 39 8.72 0.08 -3.16
CA ARG A 39 9.87 -0.63 -3.69
C ARG A 39 9.49 -1.64 -4.78
N TYR A 40 8.46 -2.46 -4.52
CA TYR A 40 7.96 -3.43 -5.51
C TYR A 40 7.48 -2.77 -6.81
N LEU A 41 6.73 -1.68 -6.70
CA LEU A 41 6.18 -0.97 -7.84
C LEU A 41 7.29 -0.27 -8.66
N GLU A 42 8.32 0.27 -8.02
CA GLU A 42 9.50 0.88 -8.66
C GLU A 42 10.29 -0.16 -9.45
N GLU A 43 10.51 -1.35 -8.87
CA GLU A 43 11.20 -2.47 -9.53
C GLU A 43 10.46 -2.99 -10.77
N ARG A 44 9.12 -2.87 -10.81
CA ARG A 44 8.27 -3.40 -11.89
C ARG A 44 7.95 -2.39 -13.00
N GLN A 45 8.15 -1.09 -12.79
CA GLN A 45 7.76 -0.04 -13.73
C GLN A 45 8.94 0.70 -14.37
N ASP A 46 9.99 -0.01 -14.84
CA ASP A 46 11.13 0.59 -15.56
C ASP A 46 11.72 1.85 -14.86
N GLY A 47 11.67 1.91 -13.52
CA GLY A 47 12.17 3.04 -12.76
C GLY A 47 11.36 4.34 -12.88
N MET A 48 10.12 4.31 -13.39
CA MET A 48 9.24 5.48 -13.29
C MET A 48 8.95 5.77 -11.81
N PRO A 49 9.29 6.97 -11.31
CA PRO A 49 9.06 7.32 -9.93
C PRO A 49 7.57 7.25 -9.67
N ILE A 50 7.19 6.39 -8.74
CA ILE A 50 5.88 6.44 -8.13
C ILE A 50 5.79 7.84 -7.52
N PRO A 51 4.76 8.64 -7.84
CA PRO A 51 4.60 9.94 -7.21
C PRO A 51 4.70 9.70 -5.71
N GLU A 52 5.76 10.22 -5.10
CA GLU A 52 5.93 10.09 -3.66
C GLU A 52 4.64 10.64 -3.10
N LEU A 53 3.87 9.79 -2.44
CA LEU A 53 2.89 10.28 -1.51
C LEU A 53 3.70 11.22 -0.61
N ALA A 54 3.56 12.52 -0.84
CA ALA A 54 3.92 13.55 0.12
C ALA A 54 2.97 13.47 1.34
N LEU A 55 2.57 12.25 1.70
CA LEU A 55 2.00 11.91 2.97
C LEU A 55 3.17 11.91 3.93
N ALA A 56 3.43 13.07 4.49
CA ALA A 56 4.17 13.15 5.74
C ALA A 56 3.60 12.10 6.72
N ASP A 57 4.44 11.52 7.58
CA ASP A 57 4.07 10.38 8.43
C ASP A 57 2.76 10.56 9.22
N HIS A 58 2.43 11.81 9.57
CA HIS A 58 1.20 12.17 10.26
C HIS A 58 -0.07 12.01 9.40
N LEU A 59 0.03 12.09 8.07
CA LEU A 59 -1.08 11.90 7.13
C LEU A 59 -1.36 10.42 6.86
N LEU A 60 -0.38 9.53 7.05
CA LEU A 60 -0.60 8.07 6.91
C LEU A 60 -1.65 7.54 7.90
N LEU A 61 -1.94 8.30 8.96
CA LEU A 61 -2.94 7.97 9.98
C LEU A 61 -4.30 8.64 9.74
N THR A 62 -4.50 9.31 8.61
CA THR A 62 -5.79 9.90 8.26
C THR A 62 -6.51 9.06 7.19
N PRO A 63 -7.86 9.14 7.11
CA PRO A 63 -8.62 8.51 6.03
C PRO A 63 -8.15 8.93 4.62
N GLU A 64 -7.67 10.17 4.46
CA GLU A 64 -7.13 10.67 3.20
C GLU A 64 -5.80 10.00 2.85
N GLY A 65 -4.89 9.87 3.82
CA GLY A 65 -3.61 9.19 3.57
C GLY A 65 -3.80 7.72 3.26
N VAL A 66 -4.67 7.03 3.98
CA VAL A 66 -4.98 5.62 3.70
C VAL A 66 -5.63 5.46 2.32
N ARG A 67 -6.56 6.35 1.93
CA ARG A 67 -7.09 6.38 0.55
C ARG A 67 -6.00 6.56 -0.50
N GLY A 68 -5.03 7.45 -0.24
CA GLY A 68 -3.85 7.61 -1.08
C GLY A 68 -3.08 6.30 -1.22
N VAL A 69 -2.76 5.65 -0.10
CA VAL A 69 -2.03 4.36 -0.08
C VAL A 69 -2.79 3.26 -0.83
N MET A 70 -4.12 3.18 -0.69
CA MET A 70 -4.95 2.18 -1.37
C MET A 70 -4.88 2.27 -2.89
N GLN A 71 -4.65 3.45 -3.47
CA GLN A 71 -4.42 3.59 -4.92
C GLN A 71 -3.13 2.88 -5.36
N PHE A 72 -2.09 2.85 -4.52
CA PHE A 72 -0.85 2.13 -4.80
C PHE A 72 -1.05 0.62 -4.66
N VAL A 73 -1.80 0.17 -3.66
CA VAL A 73 -2.17 -1.25 -3.50
C VAL A 73 -2.90 -1.74 -4.75
N ALA A 74 -3.92 -1.01 -5.22
CA ALA A 74 -4.67 -1.37 -6.42
C ALA A 74 -3.76 -1.47 -7.67
N ARG A 75 -2.76 -0.59 -7.78
CA ARG A 75 -1.76 -0.64 -8.87
C ARG A 75 -0.86 -1.86 -8.76
N ALA A 76 -0.39 -2.19 -7.55
CA ALA A 76 0.46 -3.37 -7.31
C ALA A 76 -0.30 -4.66 -7.62
N GLU A 77 -1.56 -4.77 -7.18
CA GLU A 77 -2.43 -5.91 -7.49
C GLU A 77 -2.71 -6.04 -8.98
N ALA A 78 -2.94 -4.93 -9.70
CA ALA A 78 -3.15 -4.95 -11.14
C ALA A 78 -1.92 -5.47 -11.90
N ILE A 79 -0.71 -5.08 -11.47
CA ILE A 79 0.56 -5.57 -12.05
C ILE A 79 0.75 -7.06 -11.79
N GLU A 80 0.55 -7.50 -10.53
CA GLU A 80 0.59 -8.92 -10.15
C GLU A 80 -0.42 -9.75 -10.95
N TYR A 81 -1.63 -9.23 -11.11
CA TYR A 81 -2.69 -9.87 -11.87
C TYR A 81 -2.34 -10.01 -13.35
N ALA A 82 -1.82 -8.95 -13.98
CA ALA A 82 -1.38 -8.96 -15.37
C ALA A 82 -0.23 -9.95 -15.59
N ALA A 83 0.75 -9.99 -14.67
CA ALA A 83 1.88 -10.92 -14.73
C ALA A 83 1.42 -12.39 -14.68
N ARG A 84 0.39 -12.71 -13.89
CA ARG A 84 -0.18 -14.06 -13.82
C ARG A 84 -0.95 -14.45 -15.09
N ARG A 85 -1.50 -13.49 -15.81
CA ARG A 85 -2.33 -13.73 -17.01
C ARG A 85 -1.53 -13.74 -18.31
N GLY A 86 -0.38 -13.05 -18.36
CA GLY A 86 0.51 -12.98 -19.51
C GLY A 86 1.59 -14.06 -19.60
N GLY A 87 1.66 -14.97 -18.62
CA GLY A 87 2.61 -16.08 -18.61
C GLY A 87 2.04 -17.35 -19.24
N GLY A 88 2.08 -17.43 -20.57
CA GLY A 88 1.80 -18.60 -21.41
C GLY A 88 2.67 -18.58 -22.65
#